data_AF-A0AAU6EN04-F1
#
_entry.id   AF-A0AAU6EN04-F1
#
_cell.length_a   1.000
_cell.length_b   1.000
_cell.length_c   1.000
_cell.angle_alpha   90.00
_cell.angle_beta   90.00
_cell.angle_gamma   90.00
#
_symmetry.space_group_name_H-M   'P 1'
#
loop_
_entity.id
_entity.type
_entity.pdbx_description
1 polymer ?
#
loop_
_entity_poly.entity_id
_entity_poly.type
_entity_poly.pdbx_seq_one_letter_code
_entity_poly.pdbx_strand_id
1 'polypeptide(L)'
;MARPLGPPKGRTAAANTFAMWLRTIIGDKTGADLEERFHYKSSAWSDYRQGRTLISEELLRTLVETYVSGPGEQAEELATGKRLLDAAREAAQLLDAPPGQRSAPPAGRSEGRVDLVDALVRLDNARQLQIDAIQKLADSERTRDHFERIAAALQERCDLLEAELKTVRIQAREEARTELRRELDLSVEYRRQADEKLAQARRTEEHARTLQATATQNVTRERIVLREAEQDEASETEEELPAPVVSIAEELGLLPLDLIPDLMRVGQERLDDQDQELAALDEKIGLSTTEGDDGHESEESGGTVLQGEVARDSSSASAPATKEQGDVHADAADQPDPGVVRGEQPENPENSVTSNDPASGSPDNDDGTTGEPADLRQDEILLGLLADAITWTLFGEALRHLHTRAGTEAPSLTILAAVVRGDGNEGGTTTMLEQRVESWLKGEPMYSHHLSRLVRSMGASNLEAEAFLLARERIVAAENEQTQHPQPANISGLRRKTAWTIALVTSLLMGGPTAAWTAGVQAHPGISVWQLILYAIGTLVAFCLVGFLGVGMIITALGVEGSAAEDAPATFILIVGLLAGLAGLVAPWVIGTDVLGHWLADQVGLLPAPSGKHG
;
A
#
# COMPACT_ATOMS: atom_id res chain seq x y z
N MET A 1 -12.56 12.40 -23.84
CA MET A 1 -13.58 12.87 -22.88
C MET A 1 -14.30 14.08 -23.46
N ALA A 2 -15.63 14.06 -23.52
CA ALA A 2 -16.41 15.18 -24.06
C ALA A 2 -16.40 16.37 -23.10
N ARG A 3 -16.28 17.59 -23.63
CA ARG A 3 -16.31 18.83 -22.82
C ARG A 3 -17.69 18.96 -22.14
N PRO A 4 -17.76 19.31 -20.84
CA PRO A 4 -19.05 19.47 -20.16
C PRO A 4 -19.90 20.51 -20.88
N LEU A 5 -21.15 20.15 -21.16
CA LEU A 5 -22.10 21.04 -21.83
C LEU A 5 -22.46 22.18 -20.88
N GLY A 6 -22.30 23.42 -21.37
CA GLY A 6 -22.73 24.60 -20.62
C GLY A 6 -24.23 24.61 -20.31
N PRO A 7 -24.70 25.58 -19.51
CA PRO A 7 -26.12 25.74 -19.19
C PRO A 7 -26.96 25.84 -20.48
N PRO A 8 -28.21 25.35 -20.48
CA PRO A 8 -29.09 25.42 -21.65
C PRO A 8 -29.32 26.88 -22.07
N LYS A 9 -29.43 27.11 -23.39
CA LYS A 9 -29.48 28.43 -24.04
C LYS A 9 -30.74 28.59 -24.90
N GLY A 10 -31.84 27.99 -24.47
CA GLY A 10 -33.12 28.09 -25.12
C GLY A 10 -33.73 29.48 -25.01
N ARG A 11 -34.61 29.81 -25.96
CA ARG A 11 -35.26 31.13 -26.07
C ARG A 11 -36.27 31.40 -24.95
N THR A 12 -36.77 30.35 -24.30
CA THR A 12 -37.77 30.41 -23.22
C THR A 12 -37.34 29.52 -22.05
N ALA A 13 -37.84 29.82 -20.84
CA ALA A 13 -37.58 28.98 -19.67
C ALA A 13 -38.12 27.55 -19.87
N ALA A 14 -39.29 27.40 -20.50
CA ALA A 14 -39.87 26.10 -20.81
C ALA A 14 -38.98 25.27 -21.76
N ALA A 15 -38.36 25.89 -22.77
CA ALA A 15 -37.41 25.22 -23.65
C ALA A 15 -36.13 24.76 -22.90
N ASN A 16 -35.66 25.54 -21.93
CA ASN A 16 -34.53 25.14 -21.09
C ASN A 16 -34.88 23.94 -20.19
N THR A 17 -36.08 23.94 -19.59
CA THR A 17 -36.56 22.79 -18.79
C THR A 17 -36.64 21.53 -19.62
N PHE A 18 -37.21 21.60 -20.84
CA PHE A 18 -37.27 20.48 -21.76
C PHE A 18 -35.86 19.98 -22.15
N ALA A 19 -34.92 20.90 -22.42
CA ALA A 19 -33.55 20.54 -22.78
C ALA A 19 -32.79 19.84 -21.63
N MET A 20 -33.04 20.23 -20.37
CA MET A 20 -32.46 19.55 -19.21
C MET A 20 -33.01 18.13 -19.07
N TRP A 21 -34.33 17.96 -19.17
CA TRP A 21 -34.95 16.64 -19.15
C TRP A 21 -34.41 15.74 -20.28
N LEU A 22 -34.25 16.29 -21.49
CA LEU A 22 -33.67 15.57 -22.62
C LEU A 22 -32.21 15.13 -22.36
N ARG A 23 -31.41 15.95 -21.66
CA ARG A 23 -30.05 15.56 -21.25
C ARG A 23 -30.07 14.41 -20.25
N THR A 24 -31.04 14.38 -19.34
CA THR A 24 -31.19 13.28 -18.37
C THR A 24 -31.50 11.96 -19.07
N ILE A 25 -32.44 11.94 -20.01
CA ILE A 25 -32.81 10.72 -20.76
C ILE A 25 -31.67 10.20 -21.63
N ILE A 26 -30.92 11.10 -22.26
CA ILE A 26 -29.80 10.74 -23.15
C ILE A 26 -28.53 10.34 -22.35
N GLY A 27 -28.38 10.82 -21.12
CA GLY A 27 -27.21 10.59 -20.27
C GLY A 27 -25.91 11.13 -20.89
N ASP A 28 -24.85 10.33 -20.79
CA ASP A 28 -23.48 10.70 -21.22
C ASP A 28 -23.21 10.51 -22.71
N LYS A 29 -24.22 10.19 -23.51
CA LYS A 29 -24.03 9.97 -24.96
C LYS A 29 -23.55 11.25 -25.64
N THR A 30 -22.54 11.07 -26.49
CA THR A 30 -21.95 12.17 -27.26
C THR A 30 -22.83 12.51 -28.47
N GLY A 31 -22.64 13.69 -29.05
CA GLY A 31 -23.35 14.07 -30.28
C GLY A 31 -23.06 13.13 -31.45
N ALA A 32 -21.88 12.50 -31.48
CA ALA A 32 -21.51 11.51 -32.49
C ALA A 32 -22.30 10.21 -32.32
N ASP A 33 -22.42 9.70 -31.08
CA ASP A 33 -23.19 8.48 -30.79
C ASP A 33 -24.67 8.63 -31.19
N LEU A 34 -25.22 9.83 -30.98
CA LEU A 34 -26.60 10.15 -31.35
C LEU A 34 -26.78 10.35 -32.86
N GLU A 35 -25.76 10.86 -33.55
CA GLU A 35 -25.76 10.99 -35.01
C GLU A 35 -25.71 9.61 -35.69
N GLU A 36 -24.85 8.73 -35.20
CA GLU A 36 -24.75 7.34 -35.70
C GLU A 36 -26.07 6.60 -35.55
N ARG A 37 -26.75 6.76 -34.41
CA ARG A 37 -27.95 5.97 -34.07
C ARG A 37 -29.26 6.49 -34.68
N PHE A 38 -29.43 7.80 -34.80
CA PHE A 38 -30.69 8.41 -35.25
C PHE A 38 -30.57 9.16 -36.58
N HIS A 39 -29.37 9.20 -37.19
CA HIS A 39 -29.09 9.85 -38.47
C HIS A 39 -29.40 11.36 -38.52
N TYR A 40 -29.39 12.04 -37.38
CA TYR A 40 -29.43 13.50 -37.29
C TYR A 40 -28.01 14.06 -37.10
N LYS A 41 -27.68 15.14 -37.81
CA LYS A 41 -26.37 15.79 -37.70
C LYS A 41 -26.04 16.15 -36.24
N SER A 42 -24.80 15.95 -35.81
CA SER A 42 -24.32 16.30 -34.46
C SER A 42 -24.61 17.75 -34.04
N SER A 43 -24.64 18.70 -34.98
CA SER A 43 -25.05 20.09 -34.71
C SER A 43 -26.51 20.22 -34.27
N ALA A 44 -27.43 19.44 -34.85
CA ALA A 44 -28.84 19.43 -34.44
C ALA A 44 -28.99 18.89 -33.02
N TRP A 45 -28.25 17.83 -32.68
CA TRP A 45 -28.20 17.30 -31.30
C TRP A 45 -27.70 18.31 -30.29
N SER A 46 -26.68 19.10 -30.65
CA SER A 46 -26.23 20.21 -29.82
C SER A 46 -27.33 21.25 -29.61
N ASP A 47 -28.08 21.62 -30.65
CA ASP A 47 -29.17 22.59 -30.54
C ASP A 47 -30.35 22.07 -29.72
N TYR A 48 -30.71 20.79 -29.88
CA TYR A 48 -31.73 20.12 -29.07
C TYR A 48 -31.34 20.07 -27.59
N ARG A 49 -30.12 19.62 -27.29
CA ARG A 49 -29.59 19.57 -25.91
C ARG A 49 -29.41 20.96 -25.30
N GLN A 50 -29.29 22.02 -26.11
CA GLN A 50 -29.24 23.40 -25.62
C GLN A 50 -30.62 24.05 -25.53
N GLY A 51 -31.69 23.42 -26.00
CA GLY A 51 -33.04 23.98 -26.03
C GLY A 51 -33.22 25.10 -27.06
N ARG A 52 -32.31 25.22 -28.03
CA ARG A 52 -32.39 26.22 -29.11
C ARG A 52 -33.43 25.85 -30.15
N THR A 53 -33.51 24.55 -30.44
CA THR A 53 -34.48 23.95 -31.36
C THR A 53 -35.26 22.90 -30.57
N LEU A 54 -36.56 22.78 -30.81
CA LEU A 54 -37.39 21.74 -30.22
C LEU A 54 -37.35 20.49 -31.11
N ILE A 55 -37.30 19.30 -30.51
CA ILE A 55 -37.36 18.04 -31.26
C ILE A 55 -38.79 17.74 -31.73
N SER A 56 -38.91 16.89 -32.75
CA SER A 56 -40.21 16.34 -33.14
C SER A 56 -40.74 15.36 -32.10
N GLU A 57 -42.05 15.19 -32.03
CA GLU A 57 -42.67 14.23 -31.09
C GLU A 57 -42.33 12.78 -31.46
N GLU A 58 -42.13 12.50 -32.75
CA GLU A 58 -41.67 11.19 -33.22
C GLU A 58 -40.27 10.86 -32.71
N LEU A 59 -39.33 11.82 -32.82
CA LEU A 59 -37.96 11.63 -32.31
C LEU A 59 -37.95 11.48 -30.79
N LEU A 60 -38.79 12.24 -30.08
CA LEU A 60 -38.98 12.11 -28.63
C LEU A 60 -39.40 10.68 -28.26
N ARG A 61 -40.36 10.10 -28.99
CA ARG A 61 -40.82 8.73 -28.76
C ARG A 61 -39.69 7.73 -28.96
N THR A 62 -39.00 7.79 -30.10
CA THR A 62 -37.90 6.87 -30.40
C THR A 62 -36.77 6.97 -29.37
N LEU A 63 -36.47 8.18 -28.88
CA LEU A 63 -35.47 8.38 -27.83
C LEU A 63 -35.87 7.69 -26.52
N VAL A 64 -37.11 7.86 -26.06
CA VAL A 64 -37.60 7.23 -24.84
C VAL A 64 -37.61 5.71 -24.97
N GLU A 65 -38.10 5.17 -26.09
CA GLU A 65 -38.08 3.73 -26.37
C GLU A 65 -36.65 3.13 -26.40
N THR A 66 -35.67 3.92 -26.85
CA THR A 66 -34.28 3.46 -26.98
C THR A 66 -33.49 3.53 -25.69
N TYR A 67 -33.74 4.54 -24.85
CA TYR A 67 -32.90 4.85 -23.68
C TYR A 67 -33.54 4.56 -22.33
N VAL A 68 -34.87 4.46 -22.24
CA VAL A 68 -35.57 4.11 -21.00
C VAL A 68 -35.89 2.62 -21.02
N SER A 69 -35.44 1.90 -19.99
CA SER A 69 -35.67 0.47 -19.85
C SER A 69 -37.03 0.20 -19.24
N GLY A 70 -37.85 -0.61 -19.90
CA GLY A 70 -39.11 -1.09 -19.34
C GLY A 70 -40.34 -0.32 -19.84
N PRO A 71 -41.43 -1.04 -20.18
CA PRO A 71 -42.58 -0.43 -20.85
C PRO A 71 -43.39 0.52 -19.94
N GLY A 72 -43.36 0.32 -18.62
CA GLY A 72 -44.04 1.20 -17.66
C GLY A 72 -43.36 2.57 -17.55
N GLU A 73 -42.05 2.57 -17.32
CA GLU A 73 -41.24 3.78 -17.22
C GLU A 73 -41.22 4.54 -18.57
N GLN A 74 -41.18 3.81 -19.70
CA GLN A 74 -41.31 4.42 -21.03
C GLN A 74 -42.60 5.22 -21.19
N ALA A 75 -43.74 4.70 -20.74
CA ALA A 75 -45.02 5.40 -20.86
C ALA A 75 -45.05 6.68 -20.00
N GLU A 76 -44.49 6.61 -18.79
CA GLU A 76 -44.41 7.75 -17.86
C GLU A 76 -43.46 8.85 -18.36
N GLU A 77 -42.25 8.47 -18.80
CA GLU A 77 -41.27 9.41 -19.34
C GLU A 77 -41.74 10.02 -20.67
N LEU A 78 -42.42 9.25 -21.51
CA LEU A 78 -43.02 9.76 -22.74
C LEU A 78 -44.12 10.80 -22.44
N ALA A 79 -44.99 10.55 -21.45
CA ALA A 79 -46.02 11.50 -21.05
C ALA A 79 -45.41 12.79 -20.48
N THR A 80 -44.36 12.66 -19.66
CA THR A 80 -43.60 13.78 -19.10
C THR A 80 -42.93 14.61 -20.19
N GLY A 81 -42.22 13.95 -21.12
CA GLY A 81 -41.56 14.56 -22.25
C GLY A 81 -42.53 15.32 -23.17
N LYS A 82 -43.71 14.75 -23.45
CA LYS A 82 -44.75 15.41 -24.26
C LYS A 82 -45.27 16.68 -23.59
N ARG A 83 -45.62 16.61 -22.31
CA ARG A 83 -46.08 17.77 -21.54
C ARG A 83 -45.06 18.90 -21.55
N LEU A 84 -43.78 18.58 -21.39
CA LEU A 84 -42.70 19.58 -21.44
C LEU A 84 -42.50 20.14 -22.84
N LEU A 85 -42.60 19.31 -23.88
CA LEU A 85 -42.49 19.73 -25.28
C LEU A 85 -43.62 20.67 -25.68
N ASP A 86 -44.86 20.39 -25.27
CA ASP A 86 -46.02 21.24 -25.56
C ASP A 86 -45.94 22.58 -24.82
N ALA A 87 -45.56 22.58 -23.54
CA ALA A 87 -45.30 23.82 -22.80
C ALA A 87 -44.18 24.66 -23.47
N ALA A 88 -43.13 24.02 -23.98
CA ALA A 88 -42.06 24.71 -24.70
C ALA A 88 -42.54 25.27 -26.06
N ARG A 89 -43.42 24.56 -26.77
CA ARG A 89 -44.04 25.03 -28.03
C ARG A 89 -44.97 26.21 -27.78
N GLU A 90 -45.84 26.14 -26.79
CA GLU A 90 -46.73 27.24 -26.41
C GLU A 90 -45.93 28.50 -26.05
N ALA A 91 -44.89 28.35 -25.22
CA ALA A 91 -44.00 29.46 -24.85
C ALA A 91 -43.28 30.05 -26.07
N ALA A 92 -42.85 29.22 -27.03
CA ALA A 92 -42.23 29.68 -28.26
C ALA A 92 -43.22 30.42 -29.17
N GLN A 93 -44.45 29.90 -29.31
CA GLN A 93 -45.52 30.55 -30.09
C GLN A 93 -45.88 31.92 -29.52
N LEU A 94 -45.96 32.05 -28.20
CA LEU A 94 -46.19 33.35 -27.53
C LEU A 94 -45.06 34.36 -27.79
N LEU A 95 -43.82 33.87 -27.91
CA LEU A 95 -42.67 34.73 -28.20
C LEU A 95 -42.64 35.20 -29.65
N ASP A 96 -42.97 34.30 -30.59
CA ASP A 96 -42.96 34.56 -32.03
C ASP A 96 -44.25 35.26 -32.52
N ALA A 97 -45.31 35.31 -31.70
CA ALA A 97 -46.49 36.10 -31.99
C ALA A 97 -46.12 37.57 -32.25
N PRO A 98 -46.59 38.16 -33.38
CA PRO A 98 -46.22 39.50 -33.78
C PRO A 98 -46.59 40.51 -32.67
N PRO A 99 -45.77 41.55 -32.45
CA PRO A 99 -45.90 42.45 -31.31
C PRO A 99 -47.27 43.15 -31.20
N GLY A 100 -48.07 43.19 -32.27
CA GLY A 100 -49.44 43.73 -32.28
C GLY A 100 -50.56 42.75 -31.88
N GLN A 101 -50.26 41.45 -31.72
CA GLN A 101 -51.22 40.40 -31.35
C GLN A 101 -50.88 39.71 -30.03
N ARG A 102 -49.79 40.15 -29.38
CA ARG A 102 -49.54 39.89 -27.96
C ARG A 102 -50.65 40.59 -27.20
N SER A 103 -51.76 39.88 -26.97
CA SER A 103 -52.78 40.28 -26.03
C SER A 103 -52.04 40.62 -24.75
N ALA A 104 -51.91 41.92 -24.47
CA ALA A 104 -51.33 42.37 -23.22
C ALA A 104 -52.07 41.58 -22.13
N PRO A 105 -51.36 40.95 -21.17
CA PRO A 105 -52.03 40.45 -19.98
C PRO A 105 -52.90 41.61 -19.50
N PRO A 106 -54.21 41.41 -19.29
CA PRO A 106 -55.15 42.50 -19.08
C PRO A 106 -54.56 43.40 -18.00
N ALA A 107 -54.09 44.58 -18.42
CA ALA A 107 -53.57 45.58 -17.52
C ALA A 107 -54.78 46.12 -16.77
N GLY A 108 -55.18 45.40 -15.73
CA GLY A 108 -56.25 45.72 -14.81
C GLY A 108 -55.92 47.01 -14.07
N ARG A 109 -56.15 48.13 -14.73
CA ARG A 109 -56.57 49.37 -14.07
C ARG A 109 -57.99 49.14 -13.58
N SER A 110 -58.12 48.59 -12.38
CA SER A 110 -59.34 48.63 -11.58
C SER A 110 -58.94 48.92 -10.15
N GLU A 111 -58.60 50.18 -9.89
CA GLU A 111 -58.83 50.76 -8.56
C GLU A 111 -60.33 50.62 -8.26
N GLY A 112 -60.69 50.00 -7.13
CA GLY A 112 -61.97 50.28 -6.47
C GLY A 112 -62.83 49.10 -6.03
N ARG A 113 -62.59 47.86 -6.46
CA ARG A 113 -63.28 46.70 -5.87
C ARG A 113 -62.41 45.46 -6.01
N VAL A 114 -61.68 45.14 -4.94
CA VAL A 114 -61.09 43.81 -4.78
C VAL A 114 -62.25 42.83 -4.90
N ASP A 115 -62.27 42.05 -5.98
CA ASP A 115 -63.24 40.97 -6.13
C ASP A 115 -62.97 39.99 -4.99
N LEU A 116 -63.89 39.94 -4.03
CA LEU A 116 -63.75 39.16 -2.80
C LEU A 116 -63.48 37.69 -3.14
N VAL A 117 -64.02 37.22 -4.27
CA VAL A 117 -63.84 35.86 -4.78
C VAL A 117 -62.37 35.61 -5.15
N ASP A 118 -61.74 36.51 -5.91
CA ASP A 118 -60.32 36.38 -6.28
C ASP A 118 -59.39 36.45 -5.06
N ALA A 119 -59.72 37.30 -4.08
CA ALA A 119 -58.96 37.37 -2.83
C ALA A 119 -59.07 36.08 -2.01
N LEU A 120 -60.25 35.46 -1.97
CA LEU A 120 -60.46 34.17 -1.29
C LEU A 120 -59.75 33.02 -2.01
N VAL A 121 -59.77 32.98 -3.36
CA VAL A 121 -59.02 31.98 -4.14
C VAL A 121 -57.51 32.12 -3.92
N ARG A 122 -56.99 33.36 -3.87
CA ARG A 122 -55.57 33.60 -3.56
C ARG A 122 -55.22 33.17 -2.13
N LEU A 123 -56.11 33.39 -1.17
CA LEU A 123 -55.91 32.94 0.21
C LEU A 123 -55.91 31.41 0.32
N ASP A 124 -56.80 30.73 -0.40
CA ASP A 124 -56.87 29.27 -0.40
C ASP A 124 -55.63 28.66 -1.08
N ASN A 125 -55.22 29.21 -2.23
CA ASN A 125 -53.96 28.84 -2.88
C ASN A 125 -52.74 29.07 -1.97
N ALA A 126 -52.69 30.20 -1.25
CA ALA A 126 -51.61 30.47 -0.30
C ALA A 126 -51.59 29.47 0.87
N ARG A 127 -52.77 29.06 1.36
CA ARG A 127 -52.89 28.01 2.39
C ARG A 127 -52.44 26.65 1.88
N GLN A 128 -52.82 26.28 0.66
CA GLN A 128 -52.38 25.04 0.05
C GLN A 128 -50.85 25.02 -0.11
N LEU A 129 -50.26 26.10 -0.62
CA LEU A 129 -48.80 26.23 -0.72
C LEU A 129 -48.10 26.17 0.64
N GLN A 130 -48.72 26.71 1.69
CA GLN A 130 -48.21 26.61 3.05
C GLN A 130 -48.24 25.15 3.56
N ILE A 131 -49.33 24.43 3.31
CA ILE A 131 -49.45 23.01 3.68
C ILE A 131 -48.40 22.18 2.95
N ASP A 132 -48.26 22.38 1.64
CA ASP A 132 -47.27 21.68 0.83
C ASP A 132 -45.84 21.99 1.29
N ALA A 133 -45.55 23.23 1.69
CA ALA A 133 -44.25 23.62 2.24
C ALA A 133 -43.96 22.94 3.59
N ILE A 134 -44.95 22.83 4.48
CA ILE A 134 -44.82 22.13 5.77
C ILE A 134 -44.61 20.63 5.55
N GLN A 135 -45.33 20.02 4.60
CA GLN A 135 -45.14 18.61 4.25
C GLN A 135 -43.72 18.35 3.72
N LYS A 136 -43.24 19.18 2.79
CA LYS A 136 -41.87 19.08 2.28
C LYS A 136 -40.82 19.27 3.37
N LEU A 137 -41.06 20.15 4.34
CA LEU A 137 -40.18 20.30 5.50
C LEU A 137 -40.14 19.02 6.33
N ALA A 138 -41.29 18.45 6.66
CA ALA A 138 -41.38 17.20 7.43
C ALA A 138 -40.72 16.01 6.71
N ASP A 139 -40.87 15.91 5.38
CA ASP A 139 -40.19 14.89 4.59
C ASP A 139 -38.67 15.08 4.55
N SER A 140 -38.21 16.34 4.51
CA SER A 140 -36.78 16.65 4.60
C SER A 140 -36.20 16.31 5.96
N GLU A 141 -36.94 16.53 7.06
CA GLU A 141 -36.52 16.15 8.42
C GLU A 141 -36.42 14.63 8.57
N ARG A 142 -37.41 13.86 8.08
CA ARG A 142 -37.34 12.39 8.06
C ARG A 142 -36.13 11.88 7.29
N THR A 143 -35.82 12.52 6.16
CA THR A 143 -34.67 12.20 5.33
C THR A 143 -33.37 12.49 6.08
N ARG A 144 -33.28 13.62 6.80
CA ARG A 144 -32.14 13.94 7.67
C ARG A 144 -31.95 12.89 8.77
N ASP A 145 -33.01 12.55 9.49
CA ASP A 145 -32.97 11.55 10.57
C ASP A 145 -32.60 10.14 10.06
N HIS A 146 -32.94 9.82 8.80
CA HIS A 146 -32.50 8.59 8.16
C HIS A 146 -30.99 8.61 7.86
N PHE A 147 -30.48 9.71 7.30
CA PHE A 147 -29.04 9.86 7.04
C PHE A 147 -28.22 9.90 8.33
N GLU A 148 -28.71 10.54 9.39
CA GLU A 148 -28.05 10.54 10.71
C GLU A 148 -27.92 9.12 11.27
N ARG A 149 -28.97 8.29 11.14
CA ARG A 149 -28.92 6.87 11.54
C ARG A 149 -27.93 6.05 10.71
N ILE A 150 -27.90 6.24 9.40
CA ILE A 150 -26.93 5.56 8.53
C ILE A 150 -25.50 6.01 8.88
N ALA A 151 -25.27 7.30 9.10
CA ALA A 151 -23.97 7.81 9.47
C ALA A 151 -23.48 7.25 10.81
N ALA A 152 -24.36 7.15 11.81
CA ALA A 152 -24.04 6.53 13.10
C ALA A 152 -23.69 5.04 12.94
N ALA A 153 -24.46 4.27 12.16
CA ALA A 153 -24.18 2.86 11.90
C ALA A 153 -22.87 2.64 11.13
N LEU A 154 -22.55 3.52 10.17
CA LEU A 154 -21.28 3.48 9.46
C LEU A 154 -20.10 3.80 10.38
N GLN A 155 -20.26 4.79 11.28
CA GLN A 155 -19.24 5.13 12.26
C GLN A 155 -18.96 3.94 13.20
N GLU A 156 -20.00 3.31 13.73
CA GLU A 156 -19.88 2.11 14.58
C GLU A 156 -19.14 0.97 13.86
N ARG A 157 -19.46 0.74 12.57
CA ARG A 157 -18.78 -0.28 11.77
C ARG A 157 -17.31 0.08 11.50
N CYS A 158 -17.00 1.34 11.26
CA CYS A 158 -15.61 1.80 11.12
C CYS A 158 -14.82 1.59 12.42
N ASP A 159 -15.40 1.94 13.56
CA ASP A 159 -14.77 1.77 14.87
C ASP A 159 -14.51 0.27 15.17
N LEU A 160 -15.46 -0.61 14.80
CA LEU A 160 -15.30 -2.06 14.90
C LEU A 160 -14.17 -2.59 14.00
N LEU A 161 -14.15 -2.19 12.72
CA LEU A 161 -13.09 -2.60 11.79
C LEU A 161 -11.72 -2.07 12.22
N GLU A 162 -11.64 -0.87 12.78
CA GLU A 162 -10.41 -0.33 13.35
C GLU A 162 -9.93 -1.12 14.57
N ALA A 163 -10.86 -1.60 15.41
CA ALA A 163 -10.54 -2.46 16.54
C ALA A 163 -10.01 -3.82 16.08
N GLU A 164 -10.66 -4.46 15.10
CA GLU A 164 -10.20 -5.73 14.50
C GLU A 164 -8.83 -5.58 13.82
N LEU A 165 -8.63 -4.48 13.08
CA LEU A 165 -7.34 -4.23 12.45
C LEU A 165 -6.23 -4.04 13.50
N LYS A 166 -6.53 -3.38 14.63
CA LYS A 166 -5.59 -3.25 15.75
C LYS A 166 -5.25 -4.61 16.36
N THR A 167 -6.21 -5.51 16.56
CA THR A 167 -5.93 -6.84 17.11
C THR A 167 -5.08 -7.68 16.16
N VAL A 168 -5.39 -7.69 14.87
CA VAL A 168 -4.59 -8.41 13.85
C VAL A 168 -3.15 -7.90 13.81
N ARG A 169 -2.93 -6.58 13.90
CA ARG A 169 -1.56 -6.01 13.95
C ARG A 169 -0.80 -6.40 15.21
N ILE A 170 -1.46 -6.57 16.34
CA ILE A 170 -0.81 -7.00 17.58
C ILE A 170 -0.41 -8.47 17.44
N GLN A 171 -1.32 -9.32 16.97
CA GLN A 171 -1.08 -10.74 16.76
C GLN A 171 0.07 -10.98 15.76
N ALA A 172 0.07 -10.31 14.60
CA ALA A 172 1.14 -10.43 13.62
C ALA A 172 2.52 -10.01 14.18
N ARG A 173 2.56 -9.04 15.09
CA ARG A 173 3.82 -8.65 15.78
C ARG A 173 4.26 -9.67 16.81
N GLU A 174 3.33 -10.34 17.47
CA GLU A 174 3.64 -11.41 18.43
C GLU A 174 4.18 -12.64 17.71
N GLU A 175 3.55 -13.05 16.62
CA GLU A 175 3.99 -14.16 15.75
C GLU A 175 5.40 -13.90 15.18
N ALA A 176 5.64 -12.70 14.65
CA ALA A 176 6.97 -12.31 14.17
C ALA A 176 8.03 -12.32 15.28
N ARG A 177 7.67 -11.94 16.52
CA ARG A 177 8.58 -12.01 17.68
C ARG A 177 8.86 -13.45 18.11
N THR A 178 7.87 -14.34 18.04
CA THR A 178 8.07 -15.74 18.38
C THR A 178 8.95 -16.43 17.35
N GLU A 179 8.79 -16.13 16.06
CA GLU A 179 9.64 -16.69 15.01
C GLU A 179 11.08 -16.21 15.14
N LEU A 180 11.31 -14.90 15.34
CA LEU A 180 12.66 -14.37 15.57
C LEU A 180 13.34 -14.96 16.81
N ARG A 181 12.58 -15.27 17.87
CA ARG A 181 13.12 -15.97 19.05
C ARG A 181 13.51 -17.40 18.71
N ARG A 182 12.67 -18.11 17.95
CA ARG A 182 12.95 -19.48 17.48
C ARG A 182 14.20 -19.52 16.60
N GLU A 183 14.34 -18.60 15.65
CA GLU A 183 15.53 -18.48 14.81
C GLU A 183 16.79 -18.16 15.63
N LEU A 184 16.68 -17.29 16.63
CA LEU A 184 17.79 -16.98 17.53
C LEU A 184 18.21 -18.21 18.34
N ASP A 185 17.27 -18.96 18.91
CA ASP A 185 17.54 -20.20 19.64
C ASP A 185 18.21 -21.25 18.74
N LEU A 186 17.73 -21.40 17.49
CA LEU A 186 18.35 -22.26 16.49
C LEU A 186 19.78 -21.81 16.14
N SER A 187 20.01 -20.49 15.99
CA SER A 187 21.35 -19.97 15.68
C SER A 187 22.35 -20.20 16.82
N VAL A 188 21.90 -20.10 18.08
CA VAL A 188 22.72 -20.40 19.26
C VAL A 188 23.08 -21.88 19.30
N GLU A 189 22.12 -22.75 19.00
CA GLU A 189 22.35 -24.20 18.95
C GLU A 189 23.30 -24.60 17.82
N TYR A 190 23.17 -24.00 16.64
CA TYR A 190 24.14 -24.22 15.54
C TYR A 190 25.55 -23.77 15.91
N ARG A 191 25.69 -22.66 16.62
CA ARG A 191 26.99 -22.22 17.12
C ARG A 191 27.59 -23.23 18.10
N ARG A 192 26.78 -23.76 19.03
CA ARG A 192 27.21 -24.80 19.98
C ARG A 192 27.73 -26.05 19.25
N GLN A 193 26.99 -26.50 18.24
CA GLN A 193 27.40 -27.65 17.42
C GLN A 193 28.68 -27.39 16.63
N ALA A 194 28.83 -26.18 16.06
CA ALA A 194 30.06 -25.79 15.38
C ALA A 194 31.28 -25.77 16.33
N ASP A 195 31.11 -25.24 17.54
CA ASP A 195 32.15 -25.23 18.56
C ASP A 195 32.55 -26.66 18.98
N GLU A 196 31.57 -27.56 19.12
CA GLU A 196 31.81 -28.98 19.44
C GLU A 196 32.59 -29.69 18.33
N LYS A 197 32.24 -29.47 17.06
CA LYS A 197 32.96 -30.05 15.91
C LYS A 197 34.37 -29.49 15.78
N LEU A 198 34.57 -28.19 16.00
CA LEU A 198 35.90 -27.60 16.04
C LEU A 198 36.74 -28.21 17.17
N ALA A 199 36.13 -28.49 18.33
CA ALA A 199 36.82 -29.17 19.43
C ALA A 199 37.15 -30.64 19.10
N GLN A 200 36.33 -31.34 18.32
CA GLN A 200 36.65 -32.67 17.80
C GLN A 200 37.81 -32.60 16.79
N ALA A 201 37.73 -31.73 15.79
CA ALA A 201 38.78 -31.56 14.77
C ALA A 201 40.15 -31.20 15.37
N ARG A 202 40.19 -30.43 16.47
CA ARG A 202 41.44 -30.16 17.19
C ARG A 202 42.02 -31.41 17.84
N ARG A 203 41.17 -32.28 18.42
CA ARG A 203 41.61 -33.54 19.02
C ARG A 203 42.14 -34.51 17.97
N THR A 204 41.49 -34.61 16.82
CA THR A 204 41.94 -35.48 15.72
C THR A 204 43.24 -34.97 15.12
N GLU A 205 43.41 -33.65 14.97
CA GLU A 205 44.67 -33.04 14.54
C GLU A 205 45.82 -33.33 15.52
N GLU A 206 45.58 -33.16 16.82
CA GLU A 206 46.55 -33.51 17.87
C GLU A 206 46.94 -34.99 17.78
N HIS A 207 45.97 -35.90 17.60
CA HIS A 207 46.23 -37.32 17.43
C HIS A 207 47.05 -37.64 16.17
N ALA A 208 46.70 -37.05 15.02
CA ALA A 208 47.44 -37.22 13.78
C ALA A 208 48.90 -36.73 13.90
N ARG A 209 49.13 -35.62 14.61
CA ARG A 209 50.49 -35.13 14.90
C ARG A 209 51.26 -36.11 15.78
N THR A 210 50.62 -36.74 16.77
CA THR A 210 51.27 -37.77 17.59
C THR A 210 51.66 -39.00 16.76
N LEU A 211 50.77 -39.47 15.88
CA LEU A 211 51.05 -40.57 14.95
C LEU A 211 52.16 -40.24 13.95
N GLN A 212 52.21 -39.00 13.45
CA GLN A 212 53.29 -38.56 12.58
C GLN A 212 54.64 -38.58 13.33
N ALA A 213 54.67 -38.13 14.58
CA ALA A 213 55.86 -38.17 15.42
C ALA A 213 56.34 -39.60 15.68
N THR A 214 55.45 -40.55 15.96
CA THR A 214 55.81 -41.96 16.16
C THR A 214 56.23 -42.64 14.86
N ALA A 215 55.53 -42.39 13.75
CA ALA A 215 55.89 -42.92 12.44
C ALA A 215 57.27 -42.42 11.98
N THR A 216 57.57 -41.13 12.14
CA THR A 216 58.90 -40.58 11.83
C THR A 216 59.99 -41.17 12.73
N GLN A 217 59.70 -41.45 14.00
CA GLN A 217 60.61 -42.18 14.88
C GLN A 217 60.85 -43.63 14.40
N ASN A 218 59.81 -44.33 13.96
CA ASN A 218 59.93 -45.68 13.40
C ASN A 218 60.72 -45.69 12.08
N VAL A 219 60.45 -44.75 11.18
CA VAL A 219 61.22 -44.62 9.92
C VAL A 219 62.68 -44.30 10.19
N THR A 220 62.99 -43.43 11.16
CA THR A 220 64.38 -43.17 11.53
C THR A 220 65.06 -44.39 12.13
N ARG A 221 64.35 -45.19 12.94
CA ARG A 221 64.83 -46.49 13.45
C ARG A 221 65.10 -47.48 12.32
N GLU A 222 64.15 -47.69 11.42
CA GLU A 222 64.29 -48.58 10.27
C GLU A 222 65.38 -48.10 9.30
N ARG A 223 65.52 -46.79 9.07
CA ARG A 223 66.62 -46.24 8.27
C ARG A 223 67.99 -46.49 8.91
N ILE A 224 68.09 -46.54 10.23
CA ILE A 224 69.35 -46.90 10.90
C ILE A 224 69.65 -48.38 10.64
N VAL A 225 68.66 -49.26 10.78
CA VAL A 225 68.79 -50.71 10.48
C VAL A 225 69.13 -50.95 8.99
N LEU A 226 68.43 -50.26 8.09
CA LEU A 226 68.69 -50.34 6.65
C LEU A 226 70.05 -49.75 6.30
N ARG A 227 70.47 -48.64 6.92
CA ARG A 227 71.83 -48.10 6.70
C ARG A 227 72.91 -49.03 7.23
N GLU A 228 72.66 -49.74 8.32
CA GLU A 228 73.54 -50.83 8.80
C GLU A 228 73.58 -51.99 7.79
N ALA A 229 72.48 -52.31 7.12
CA ALA A 229 72.41 -53.34 6.07
C ALA A 229 72.98 -52.89 4.71
N GLU A 230 72.77 -51.63 4.30
CA GLU A 230 73.28 -51.02 3.07
C GLU A 230 74.77 -50.65 3.19
N GLN A 231 75.31 -50.51 4.41
CA GLN A 231 76.78 -50.43 4.59
C GLN A 231 77.49 -51.73 4.18
N ASP A 232 76.76 -52.84 4.05
CA ASP A 232 77.24 -54.10 3.48
C ASP A 232 77.02 -54.22 1.94
N GLU A 233 76.21 -53.34 1.32
CA GLU A 233 75.93 -53.32 -0.12
C GLU A 233 76.16 -51.92 -0.72
N ALA A 234 77.37 -51.74 -1.25
CA ALA A 234 77.97 -50.51 -1.75
C ALA A 234 77.13 -49.57 -2.64
N SER A 235 77.51 -48.28 -2.56
CA SER A 235 77.67 -47.30 -3.65
C SER A 235 76.76 -47.42 -4.89
N GLU A 236 75.85 -46.46 -5.10
CA GLU A 236 75.78 -45.58 -6.29
C GLU A 236 74.41 -44.88 -6.49
N THR A 237 74.50 -43.60 -6.88
CA THR A 237 73.56 -42.81 -7.72
C THR A 237 72.43 -41.98 -7.07
N GLU A 238 72.63 -40.66 -7.17
CA GLU A 238 71.66 -39.55 -7.02
C GLU A 238 70.74 -39.43 -8.24
N GLU A 239 69.46 -39.08 -8.05
CA GLU A 239 68.66 -38.37 -9.07
C GLU A 239 67.57 -37.47 -8.44
N GLU A 240 67.45 -36.27 -8.99
CA GLU A 240 66.75 -35.05 -8.52
C GLU A 240 65.44 -34.81 -9.31
N LEU A 241 64.51 -33.98 -8.77
CA LEU A 241 63.44 -33.15 -9.43
C LEU A 241 62.03 -33.27 -8.73
N PRO A 242 61.01 -32.42 -9.05
CA PRO A 242 60.85 -31.02 -8.60
C PRO A 242 59.47 -30.74 -7.95
N ALA A 243 59.30 -29.56 -7.33
CA ALA A 243 58.07 -29.11 -6.67
C ALA A 243 57.00 -28.52 -7.62
N PRO A 244 55.70 -28.63 -7.30
CA PRO A 244 54.68 -27.73 -7.86
C PRO A 244 54.08 -26.77 -6.82
N VAL A 245 53.85 -25.56 -7.32
CA VAL A 245 53.21 -24.40 -6.69
C VAL A 245 51.68 -24.59 -6.75
N VAL A 246 50.97 -24.30 -5.65
CA VAL A 246 49.50 -24.18 -5.63
C VAL A 246 49.12 -22.75 -5.25
N SER A 247 48.23 -22.16 -6.05
CA SER A 247 47.80 -20.76 -6.05
C SER A 247 46.71 -20.47 -5.02
N ILE A 248 46.90 -19.40 -4.24
CA ILE A 248 46.02 -18.85 -3.19
C ILE A 248 44.99 -17.90 -3.83
N ALA A 249 44.08 -18.43 -4.65
CA ALA A 249 43.10 -17.61 -5.40
C ALA A 249 41.65 -18.13 -5.35
N GLU A 250 41.34 -18.97 -4.37
CA GLU A 250 39.99 -19.46 -4.08
C GLU A 250 39.60 -19.13 -2.62
N GLU A 251 40.22 -18.07 -2.11
CA GLU A 251 40.09 -17.60 -0.75
C GLU A 251 38.90 -16.63 -0.68
N LEU A 252 37.88 -17.02 0.09
CA LEU A 252 36.78 -16.20 0.65
C LEU A 252 35.40 -16.20 -0.04
N GLY A 253 35.08 -17.19 -0.87
CA GLY A 253 33.70 -17.44 -1.30
C GLY A 253 32.78 -17.92 -0.15
N LEU A 254 32.25 -16.99 0.65
CA LEU A 254 31.35 -17.30 1.77
C LEU A 254 29.99 -17.82 1.27
N LEU A 255 29.55 -18.92 1.88
CA LEU A 255 28.40 -19.73 1.46
C LEU A 255 27.07 -19.30 2.13
N PRO A 256 25.92 -19.54 1.49
CA PRO A 256 24.58 -19.28 2.04
C PRO A 256 24.25 -20.10 3.29
N LEU A 257 23.48 -19.52 4.21
CA LEU A 257 23.20 -20.06 5.56
C LEU A 257 22.40 -21.39 5.55
N ASP A 258 21.57 -21.58 4.54
CA ASP A 258 20.77 -22.78 4.29
C ASP A 258 21.61 -23.99 3.88
N LEU A 259 22.84 -23.80 3.39
CA LEU A 259 23.78 -24.88 3.06
C LEU A 259 24.64 -25.36 4.24
N ILE A 260 24.67 -24.61 5.34
CA ILE A 260 25.53 -24.92 6.50
C ILE A 260 25.20 -26.30 7.12
N PRO A 261 23.92 -26.71 7.27
CA PRO A 261 23.59 -28.04 7.83
C PRO A 261 24.13 -29.19 6.99
N ASP A 262 24.01 -29.09 5.66
CA ASP A 262 24.50 -30.11 4.73
C ASP A 262 26.02 -30.18 4.71
N LEU A 263 26.70 -29.03 4.72
CA LEU A 263 28.16 -29.00 4.82
C LEU A 263 28.67 -29.55 6.14
N MET A 264 27.99 -29.22 7.24
CA MET A 264 28.31 -29.75 8.56
C MET A 264 28.11 -31.27 8.62
N ARG A 265 27.09 -31.81 7.94
CA ARG A 265 26.84 -33.25 7.84
C ARG A 265 27.95 -33.95 7.05
N VAL A 266 28.28 -33.45 5.86
CA VAL A 266 29.35 -34.01 5.01
C VAL A 266 30.72 -33.91 5.71
N GLY A 267 30.98 -32.81 6.41
CA GLY A 267 32.20 -32.63 7.20
C GLY A 267 32.30 -33.62 8.37
N GLN A 268 31.18 -33.94 9.03
CA GLN A 268 31.15 -34.93 10.10
C GLN A 268 31.43 -36.34 9.57
N GLU A 269 30.74 -36.74 8.52
CA GLU A 269 30.92 -38.05 7.89
C GLU A 269 32.38 -38.25 7.50
N ARG A 270 33.02 -37.22 6.93
CA ARG A 270 34.44 -37.25 6.58
C ARG A 270 35.39 -37.32 7.78
N LEU A 271 35.06 -36.67 8.90
CA LEU A 271 35.86 -36.75 10.12
C LEU A 271 35.72 -38.13 10.78
N ASP A 272 34.51 -38.69 10.79
CA ASP A 272 34.25 -40.02 11.34
C ASP A 272 34.96 -41.12 10.51
N ASP A 273 34.98 -40.97 9.17
CA ASP A 273 35.75 -41.83 8.26
C ASP A 273 37.26 -41.71 8.55
N GLN A 274 37.77 -40.49 8.74
CA GLN A 274 39.17 -40.26 9.10
C GLN A 274 39.53 -40.86 10.46
N ASP A 275 38.66 -40.75 11.46
CA ASP A 275 38.86 -41.36 12.78
C ASP A 275 38.89 -42.89 12.68
N GLN A 276 38.05 -43.51 11.84
CA GLN A 276 38.14 -44.95 11.56
C GLN A 276 39.44 -45.33 10.84
N GLU A 277 39.88 -44.55 9.85
CA GLU A 277 41.14 -44.79 9.15
C GLU A 277 42.35 -44.68 10.10
N LEU A 278 42.35 -43.67 10.98
CA LEU A 278 43.40 -43.49 11.99
C LEU A 278 43.42 -44.63 13.01
N ALA A 279 42.25 -45.07 13.50
CA ALA A 279 42.13 -46.22 14.38
C ALA A 279 42.67 -47.51 13.73
N ALA A 280 42.35 -47.74 12.45
CA ALA A 280 42.87 -48.88 11.69
C ALA A 280 44.40 -48.79 11.46
N LEU A 281 44.94 -47.58 11.29
CA LEU A 281 46.40 -47.36 11.21
C LEU A 281 47.09 -47.64 12.54
N ASP A 282 46.48 -47.28 13.66
CA ASP A 282 47.02 -47.53 15.00
C ASP A 282 47.11 -49.03 15.30
N GLU A 283 46.07 -49.80 14.91
CA GLU A 283 46.07 -51.26 14.92
C GLU A 283 47.20 -51.83 14.03
N LYS A 284 47.39 -51.29 12.82
CA LYS A 284 48.38 -51.76 11.86
C LYS A 284 49.83 -51.42 12.24
N ILE A 285 50.06 -50.30 12.91
CA ILE A 285 51.38 -49.90 13.43
C ILE A 285 51.73 -50.73 14.68
N GLY A 286 50.78 -51.52 15.21
CA GLY A 286 50.99 -52.33 16.41
C GLY A 286 51.06 -51.48 17.68
N LEU A 287 50.50 -50.27 17.64
CA LEU A 287 50.34 -49.38 18.78
C LEU A 287 49.06 -49.67 19.57
N SER A 288 48.14 -50.46 19.02
CA SER A 288 47.04 -51.07 19.77
C SER A 288 47.63 -51.73 21.01
N THR A 289 47.44 -51.03 22.11
CA THR A 289 48.13 -51.28 23.36
C THR A 289 47.84 -52.72 23.71
N THR A 290 48.90 -53.47 23.98
CA THR A 290 48.78 -54.76 24.67
C THR A 290 48.36 -54.46 26.13
N GLU A 291 47.20 -53.83 26.32
CA GLU A 291 46.36 -54.00 27.50
C GLU A 291 45.74 -55.39 27.27
N GLY A 292 46.37 -56.46 27.74
CA GLY A 292 46.47 -56.66 29.18
C GLY A 292 45.08 -57.07 29.69
N ASP A 293 44.53 -58.11 29.09
CA ASP A 293 43.59 -59.04 29.74
C ASP A 293 44.30 -59.68 30.94
N ASP A 294 44.51 -58.88 31.99
CA ASP A 294 44.90 -59.34 33.32
C ASP A 294 43.80 -58.91 34.27
N GLY A 295 42.77 -59.76 34.35
CA GLY A 295 41.96 -59.81 35.54
C GLY A 295 42.85 -60.14 36.75
N HIS A 296 42.94 -59.23 37.70
CA HIS A 296 42.82 -59.52 39.14
C HIS A 296 42.85 -58.22 39.95
N GLU A 297 41.76 -58.02 40.68
CA GLU A 297 41.68 -57.50 42.06
C GLU A 297 42.96 -56.88 42.66
N SER A 298 42.91 -55.60 43.02
CA SER A 298 43.32 -55.14 44.36
C SER A 298 42.90 -53.70 44.63
N GLU A 299 42.43 -53.52 45.86
CA GLU A 299 41.95 -52.32 46.52
C GLU A 299 43.04 -51.26 46.74
N GLU A 300 42.57 -50.06 47.11
CA GLU A 300 43.26 -49.08 47.96
C GLU A 300 44.68 -48.62 47.55
N SER A 301 44.79 -47.38 47.06
CA SER A 301 45.56 -46.35 47.79
C SER A 301 45.35 -44.95 47.18
N GLY A 302 45.09 -43.98 48.05
CA GLY A 302 44.96 -42.57 47.68
C GLY A 302 46.30 -41.93 47.28
N GLY A 303 46.23 -40.93 46.39
CA GLY A 303 47.39 -40.18 45.92
C GLY A 303 47.02 -38.79 45.41
N THR A 304 47.01 -37.84 46.34
CA THR A 304 47.16 -36.38 46.26
C THR A 304 47.40 -35.73 44.89
N VAL A 305 46.45 -34.92 44.44
CA VAL A 305 46.58 -33.98 43.31
C VAL A 305 47.26 -32.70 43.80
N LEU A 306 48.46 -32.41 43.28
CA LEU A 306 49.18 -31.14 43.49
C LEU A 306 48.69 -30.11 42.47
N GLN A 307 48.13 -29.03 43.02
CA GLN A 307 47.66 -27.84 42.34
C GLN A 307 48.84 -26.94 41.96
N GLY A 308 49.09 -26.77 40.66
CA GLY A 308 50.10 -25.86 40.12
C GLY A 308 49.51 -24.46 39.87
N GLU A 309 49.89 -23.53 40.74
CA GLU A 309 49.58 -22.11 40.68
C GLU A 309 50.46 -21.40 39.64
N VAL A 310 49.86 -20.80 38.61
CA VAL A 310 50.55 -19.96 37.62
C VAL A 310 50.22 -18.50 37.88
N ALA A 311 51.24 -17.78 38.36
CA ALA A 311 51.23 -16.34 38.52
C ALA A 311 51.01 -15.62 37.17
N ARG A 312 50.12 -14.62 37.16
CA ARG A 312 50.13 -13.55 36.16
C ARG A 312 50.29 -12.21 36.86
N ASP A 313 51.38 -11.56 36.52
CA ASP A 313 51.75 -10.22 36.96
C ASP A 313 50.81 -9.14 36.40
N SER A 314 50.62 -8.17 37.26
CA SER A 314 49.95 -6.89 37.11
C SER A 314 50.65 -5.99 36.09
N SER A 315 49.88 -5.31 35.25
CA SER A 315 50.26 -3.98 34.74
C SER A 315 49.03 -3.11 34.53
N SER A 316 49.10 -1.94 35.14
CA SER A 316 48.10 -0.90 35.31
C SER A 316 47.96 0.01 34.09
N ALA A 317 46.75 0.49 33.79
CA ALA A 317 46.55 1.89 33.38
C ALA A 317 45.09 2.35 33.49
N SER A 318 44.90 3.38 34.34
CA SER A 318 43.98 4.51 34.21
C SER A 318 42.46 4.35 34.25
N ALA A 319 41.91 4.84 35.37
CA ALA A 319 40.58 5.44 35.51
C ALA A 319 40.53 6.84 34.83
N PRO A 320 39.38 7.57 34.75
CA PRO A 320 38.66 8.02 35.94
C PRO A 320 37.12 7.95 35.92
N ALA A 321 36.64 7.88 37.16
CA ALA A 321 35.31 8.12 37.72
C ALA A 321 34.38 9.15 37.04
N THR A 322 33.07 8.85 37.11
CA THR A 322 32.06 9.82 37.57
C THR A 322 30.97 9.10 38.39
N LYS A 323 30.65 9.67 39.56
CA LYS A 323 29.57 9.30 40.48
C LYS A 323 28.24 9.92 40.04
N GLU A 324 27.13 9.26 40.33
CA GLU A 324 25.83 9.79 40.84
C GLU A 324 24.85 8.60 40.84
N GLN A 325 24.46 7.99 41.97
CA GLN A 325 23.64 8.48 43.08
C GLN A 325 22.22 8.87 42.64
N GLY A 326 21.26 7.97 42.86
CA GLY A 326 19.84 8.15 42.54
C GLY A 326 19.00 6.95 42.99
N ASP A 327 18.90 6.79 44.30
CA ASP A 327 18.06 5.83 45.02
C ASP A 327 16.64 6.42 45.12
N VAL A 328 15.61 5.74 44.60
CA VAL A 328 14.19 6.00 44.97
C VAL A 328 13.41 4.68 44.99
N HIS A 329 12.91 4.38 46.19
CA HIS A 329 11.95 3.35 46.59
C HIS A 329 10.55 3.50 45.98
N ALA A 330 9.82 2.36 46.07
CA ALA A 330 8.36 2.18 46.07
C ALA A 330 7.66 2.31 44.69
N ASP A 331 6.73 1.44 44.28
CA ASP A 331 5.72 0.74 45.06
C ASP A 331 5.33 -0.60 44.41
N ALA A 332 5.04 -1.57 45.28
CA ALA A 332 4.34 -2.80 44.95
C ALA A 332 2.83 -2.52 44.97
N ALA A 333 2.16 -2.75 43.85
CA ALA A 333 0.71 -2.94 43.76
C ALA A 333 0.50 -4.28 43.04
N ASP A 334 0.23 -5.36 43.76
CA ASP A 334 -1.09 -5.75 44.27
C ASP A 334 -2.03 -6.09 43.10
N GLN A 335 -1.93 -7.34 42.65
CA GLN A 335 -2.89 -7.99 41.75
C GLN A 335 -4.01 -8.60 42.58
N PRO A 336 -5.28 -8.22 42.34
CA PRO A 336 -6.41 -9.04 42.75
C PRO A 336 -6.96 -9.82 41.54
N ASP A 337 -6.82 -11.14 41.61
CA ASP A 337 -7.79 -12.12 41.11
C ASP A 337 -8.74 -12.39 42.31
N PRO A 338 -10.09 -12.33 42.19
CA PRO A 338 -10.84 -13.45 41.61
C PRO A 338 -12.19 -13.08 40.94
N GLY A 339 -12.69 -13.92 40.03
CA GLY A 339 -14.02 -13.72 39.49
C GLY A 339 -14.58 -14.81 38.59
N VAL A 340 -14.68 -16.04 39.11
CA VAL A 340 -15.49 -17.12 38.52
C VAL A 340 -16.95 -16.68 38.41
N VAL A 341 -17.42 -16.38 37.20
CA VAL A 341 -18.85 -16.24 36.88
C VAL A 341 -19.27 -17.33 35.91
N ARG A 342 -20.06 -18.23 36.49
CA ARG A 342 -20.86 -19.28 35.90
C ARG A 342 -22.07 -18.66 35.18
N GLY A 343 -22.19 -18.89 33.88
CA GLY A 343 -23.42 -18.70 33.09
C GLY A 343 -23.50 -19.85 32.09
N GLU A 344 -24.28 -20.89 32.39
CA GLU A 344 -25.63 -21.08 31.85
C GLU A 344 -25.64 -21.22 30.33
N GLN A 345 -25.30 -22.43 29.89
CA GLN A 345 -25.55 -22.95 28.56
C GLN A 345 -26.96 -23.55 28.54
N PRO A 346 -27.86 -23.13 27.64
CA PRO A 346 -29.20 -23.70 27.59
C PRO A 346 -29.16 -25.09 26.95
N GLU A 347 -29.74 -26.02 27.69
CA GLU A 347 -30.20 -27.32 27.25
C GLU A 347 -31.19 -27.18 26.08
N ASN A 348 -31.05 -28.01 25.04
CA ASN A 348 -32.23 -28.68 24.49
C ASN A 348 -31.83 -30.02 23.81
N PRO A 349 -32.68 -31.05 23.91
CA PRO A 349 -32.31 -32.47 23.80
C PRO A 349 -32.69 -33.09 22.44
N GLU A 350 -32.53 -34.42 22.38
CA GLU A 350 -33.13 -35.36 21.42
C GLU A 350 -32.38 -35.58 20.10
N ASN A 351 -31.48 -36.58 20.10
CA ASN A 351 -31.82 -37.84 19.43
C ASN A 351 -30.85 -38.97 19.77
N SER A 352 -31.34 -39.88 20.60
CA SER A 352 -30.83 -41.21 20.87
C SER A 352 -31.49 -42.21 19.92
N VAL A 353 -30.76 -42.82 18.98
CA VAL A 353 -31.19 -44.09 18.35
C VAL A 353 -29.97 -44.98 18.06
N THR A 354 -29.80 -45.94 18.98
CA THR A 354 -29.33 -47.33 18.81
C THR A 354 -27.94 -47.63 18.22
N SER A 355 -27.04 -47.95 19.15
CA SER A 355 -26.45 -49.29 19.34
C SER A 355 -26.63 -50.30 18.20
N ASN A 356 -25.51 -50.75 17.64
CA ASN A 356 -25.21 -52.16 17.42
C ASN A 356 -23.70 -52.33 17.13
N ASP A 357 -22.98 -52.71 18.17
CA ASP A 357 -21.80 -53.55 18.09
C ASP A 357 -22.26 -54.97 17.71
N PRO A 358 -21.51 -55.74 16.91
CA PRO A 358 -20.51 -56.55 17.61
C PRO A 358 -19.22 -56.87 16.83
N ALA A 359 -18.23 -57.22 17.65
CA ALA A 359 -17.23 -58.27 17.47
C ALA A 359 -15.84 -57.84 16.94
N SER A 360 -14.93 -57.79 17.92
CA SER A 360 -13.55 -58.31 17.88
C SER A 360 -13.12 -59.00 16.58
N GLY A 361 -12.11 -58.41 15.96
CA GLY A 361 -11.26 -59.03 14.96
C GLY A 361 -10.05 -58.14 14.65
N SER A 362 -9.03 -58.22 15.51
CA SER A 362 -7.64 -57.92 15.16
C SER A 362 -6.93 -59.27 15.11
N PRO A 363 -5.91 -59.54 14.27
CA PRO A 363 -5.04 -58.57 13.58
C PRO A 363 -4.83 -58.88 12.09
N ASP A 364 -4.32 -57.92 11.31
CA ASP A 364 -3.12 -58.10 10.49
C ASP A 364 -2.86 -56.89 9.58
N ASN A 365 -1.59 -56.48 9.62
CA ASN A 365 -0.85 -55.56 8.76
C ASN A 365 -1.43 -55.33 7.35
N ASP A 366 -1.83 -54.08 7.08
CA ASP A 366 -1.67 -53.51 5.74
C ASP A 366 -1.42 -51.99 5.89
N ASP A 367 -0.13 -51.63 5.98
CA ASP A 367 0.38 -50.26 5.95
C ASP A 367 0.27 -49.72 4.51
N GLY A 368 -0.97 -49.48 4.11
CA GLY A 368 -1.33 -48.73 2.92
C GLY A 368 -1.41 -47.25 3.26
N THR A 369 -0.28 -46.63 3.63
CA THR A 369 -0.16 -45.17 3.64
C THR A 369 -0.22 -44.71 2.18
N THR A 370 -1.42 -44.63 1.60
CA THR A 370 -1.69 -43.92 0.36
C THR A 370 -1.33 -42.46 0.61
N GLY A 371 -0.10 -42.10 0.27
CA GLY A 371 0.35 -40.72 0.21
C GLY A 371 -0.58 -39.97 -0.72
N GLU A 372 -1.50 -39.21 -0.12
CA GLU A 372 -2.28 -38.21 -0.83
C GLU A 372 -1.28 -37.32 -1.59
N PRO A 373 -1.32 -37.31 -2.93
CA PRO A 373 -0.28 -36.66 -3.71
C PRO A 373 -0.25 -35.18 -3.34
N ALA A 374 0.93 -34.69 -2.96
CA ALA A 374 1.15 -33.32 -2.49
C ALA A 374 0.62 -32.25 -3.46
N ASP A 375 0.46 -32.58 -4.75
CA ASP A 375 -0.13 -31.74 -5.79
C ASP A 375 -1.58 -31.33 -5.49
N LEU A 376 -2.41 -32.22 -4.93
CA LEU A 376 -3.84 -31.91 -4.72
C LEU A 376 -4.06 -30.81 -3.68
N ARG A 377 -3.17 -30.70 -2.68
CA ARG A 377 -3.27 -29.66 -1.65
C ARG A 377 -2.88 -28.28 -2.17
N GLN A 378 -1.96 -28.21 -3.13
CA GLN A 378 -1.52 -26.93 -3.69
C GLN A 378 -2.59 -26.32 -4.61
N ASP A 379 -3.33 -27.16 -5.33
CA ASP A 379 -4.45 -26.73 -6.17
C ASP A 379 -5.59 -26.15 -5.32
N GLU A 380 -5.87 -26.76 -4.16
CA GLU A 380 -6.92 -26.28 -3.24
C GLU A 380 -6.57 -24.92 -2.61
N ILE A 381 -5.30 -24.69 -2.27
CA ILE A 381 -4.82 -23.40 -1.75
C ILE A 381 -4.99 -22.29 -2.80
N LEU A 382 -4.61 -22.54 -4.05
CA LEU A 382 -4.72 -21.54 -5.11
C LEU A 382 -6.19 -21.18 -5.40
N LEU A 383 -7.06 -22.18 -5.44
CA LEU A 383 -8.50 -21.97 -5.64
C LEU A 383 -9.13 -21.20 -4.47
N GLY A 384 -8.71 -21.48 -3.23
CA GLY A 384 -9.12 -20.70 -2.06
C GLY A 384 -8.70 -19.23 -2.15
N LEU A 385 -7.43 -18.97 -2.51
CA LEU A 385 -6.90 -17.61 -2.63
C LEU A 385 -7.60 -16.83 -3.76
N LEU A 386 -7.95 -17.49 -4.86
CA LEU A 386 -8.74 -16.91 -5.94
C LEU A 386 -10.20 -16.70 -5.55
N ALA A 387 -10.80 -17.58 -4.76
CA ALA A 387 -12.15 -17.42 -4.24
C ALA A 387 -12.27 -16.15 -3.39
N ASP A 388 -11.23 -15.79 -2.64
CA ASP A 388 -11.22 -14.61 -1.76
C ASP A 388 -10.63 -13.34 -2.39
N ALA A 389 -10.10 -13.43 -3.62
CA ALA A 389 -9.47 -12.30 -4.31
C ALA A 389 -10.49 -11.22 -4.71
N ILE A 390 -10.68 -10.23 -3.83
CA ILE A 390 -11.48 -9.02 -4.05
C ILE A 390 -10.66 -7.79 -4.48
N THR A 391 -9.33 -7.87 -4.40
CA THR A 391 -8.41 -6.79 -4.80
C THR A 391 -7.35 -7.28 -5.78
N TRP A 392 -6.81 -6.36 -6.58
CA TRP A 392 -5.70 -6.66 -7.51
C TRP A 392 -4.43 -7.16 -6.80
N THR A 393 -4.22 -6.80 -5.52
CA THR A 393 -3.07 -7.28 -4.72
C THR A 393 -3.15 -8.78 -4.42
N LEU A 394 -4.32 -9.27 -3.99
CA LEU A 394 -4.57 -10.70 -3.75
C LEU A 394 -4.51 -11.48 -5.07
N PHE A 395 -4.99 -10.87 -6.16
CA PHE A 395 -4.85 -11.43 -7.50
C PHE A 395 -3.39 -11.59 -7.92
N GLY A 396 -2.55 -10.58 -7.69
CA GLY A 396 -1.11 -10.65 -7.94
C GLY A 396 -0.40 -11.69 -7.07
N GLU A 397 -0.87 -11.88 -5.83
CA GLU A 397 -0.37 -12.93 -4.93
C GLU A 397 -0.71 -14.34 -5.42
N ALA A 398 -1.93 -14.56 -5.93
CA ALA A 398 -2.30 -15.81 -6.59
C ALA A 398 -1.42 -16.08 -7.83
N LEU A 399 -1.13 -15.06 -8.64
CA LEU A 399 -0.22 -15.19 -9.79
C LEU A 399 1.20 -15.53 -9.36
N ARG A 400 1.71 -14.91 -8.28
CA ARG A 400 3.03 -15.23 -7.72
C ARG A 400 3.07 -16.66 -7.19
N HIS A 401 2.04 -17.10 -6.48
CA HIS A 401 1.95 -18.47 -5.96
C HIS A 401 1.98 -19.49 -7.10
N LEU A 402 1.23 -19.24 -8.17
CA LEU A 402 1.25 -20.07 -9.38
C LEU A 402 2.64 -20.07 -10.05
N HIS A 403 3.28 -18.90 -10.16
CA HIS A 403 4.64 -18.79 -10.72
C HIS A 403 5.66 -19.57 -9.88
N THR A 404 5.59 -19.50 -8.55
CA THR A 404 6.47 -20.25 -7.65
C THR A 404 6.19 -21.75 -7.67
N ARG A 405 4.94 -22.18 -7.90
CA ARG A 405 4.58 -23.60 -7.99
C ARG A 405 5.27 -24.29 -9.17
N ALA A 406 5.47 -23.57 -10.27
CA ALA A 406 6.22 -24.08 -11.42
C ALA A 406 7.71 -24.31 -11.11
N GLY A 407 8.23 -23.84 -9.97
CA GLY A 407 9.58 -24.15 -9.48
C GLY A 407 10.68 -23.73 -10.45
N THR A 408 11.70 -24.58 -10.62
CA THR A 408 12.79 -24.36 -11.59
C THR A 408 12.33 -24.39 -13.04
N GLU A 409 11.13 -24.89 -13.31
CA GLU A 409 10.51 -24.90 -14.64
C GLU A 409 9.67 -23.64 -14.89
N ALA A 410 9.60 -22.71 -13.92
CA ALA A 410 8.87 -21.47 -14.09
C ALA A 410 9.43 -20.68 -15.28
N PRO A 411 8.59 -20.32 -16.27
CA PRO A 411 9.03 -19.54 -17.41
C PRO A 411 9.61 -18.21 -16.91
N SER A 412 10.75 -17.82 -17.48
CA SER A 412 11.35 -16.51 -17.20
C SER A 412 10.39 -15.38 -17.62
N LEU A 413 10.54 -14.20 -17.02
CA LEU A 413 9.73 -13.02 -17.36
C LEU A 413 9.78 -12.71 -18.87
N THR A 414 10.92 -12.97 -19.52
CA THR A 414 11.09 -12.82 -20.97
C THR A 414 10.19 -13.77 -21.77
N ILE A 415 10.03 -15.02 -21.31
CA ILE A 415 9.14 -16.00 -21.95
C ILE A 415 7.68 -15.60 -21.72
N LEU A 416 7.31 -15.20 -20.49
CA LEU A 416 5.97 -14.71 -20.18
C LEU A 416 5.61 -13.47 -21.01
N ALA A 417 6.54 -12.52 -21.15
CA ALA A 417 6.39 -11.35 -22.00
C ALA A 417 6.22 -11.71 -23.48
N ALA A 418 6.91 -12.75 -23.97
CA ALA A 418 6.74 -13.27 -25.32
C ALA A 418 5.37 -13.95 -25.53
N VAL A 419 4.85 -14.65 -24.52
CA VAL A 419 3.50 -15.24 -24.54
C VAL A 419 2.42 -14.16 -24.59
N VAL A 420 2.58 -13.09 -23.79
CA VAL A 420 1.68 -11.93 -23.78
C VAL A 420 1.72 -11.17 -25.11
N ARG A 421 2.89 -11.11 -25.76
CA ARG A 421 3.03 -10.55 -27.12
C ARG A 421 2.25 -11.33 -28.18
N GLY A 422 1.92 -12.60 -27.94
CA GLY A 422 1.39 -13.53 -28.94
C GLY A 422 0.23 -13.00 -29.81
N ASP A 423 0.35 -13.22 -31.12
CA ASP A 423 -0.57 -12.92 -32.24
C ASP A 423 -1.00 -11.46 -32.47
N GLY A 424 -0.90 -10.59 -31.48
CA GLY A 424 -1.25 -9.17 -31.60
C GLY A 424 -0.04 -8.33 -32.00
N ASN A 425 -0.20 -7.46 -33.00
CA ASN A 425 0.78 -6.45 -33.39
C ASN A 425 0.89 -5.31 -32.32
N GLU A 426 0.90 -5.66 -31.02
CA GLU A 426 1.15 -4.73 -29.93
C GLU A 426 2.64 -4.35 -29.98
N GLY A 427 2.94 -3.17 -30.54
CA GLY A 427 4.30 -2.67 -30.82
C GLY A 427 5.16 -2.32 -29.59
N GLY A 428 4.98 -3.01 -28.46
CA GLY A 428 5.77 -2.82 -27.25
C GLY A 428 7.13 -3.51 -27.33
N THR A 429 8.19 -2.82 -26.85
CA THR A 429 9.50 -3.44 -26.67
C THR A 429 9.41 -4.56 -25.63
N THR A 430 10.28 -5.58 -25.72
CA THR A 430 10.27 -6.72 -24.78
C THR A 430 10.38 -6.26 -23.34
N THR A 431 11.19 -5.24 -23.09
CA THR A 431 11.39 -4.63 -21.78
C THR A 431 10.12 -4.03 -21.17
N MET A 432 9.26 -3.39 -21.99
CA MET A 432 7.99 -2.84 -21.49
C MET A 432 7.00 -3.94 -21.11
N LEU A 433 6.99 -5.04 -21.85
CA LEU A 433 6.14 -6.19 -21.55
C LEU A 433 6.62 -6.94 -20.31
N GLU A 434 7.94 -7.11 -20.15
CA GLU A 434 8.53 -7.68 -18.93
C GLU A 434 8.15 -6.86 -17.69
N GLN A 435 8.33 -5.53 -17.77
CA GLN A 435 7.96 -4.63 -16.68
C GLN A 435 6.45 -4.67 -16.37
N ARG A 436 5.61 -4.86 -17.39
CA ARG A 436 4.16 -4.98 -17.22
C ARG A 436 3.74 -6.33 -16.64
N VAL A 437 4.40 -7.43 -17.02
CA VAL A 437 4.18 -8.74 -16.37
C VAL A 437 4.61 -8.68 -14.91
N GLU A 438 5.75 -8.05 -14.62
CA GLU A 438 6.21 -7.83 -13.26
C GLU A 438 5.23 -6.97 -12.45
N SER A 439 4.64 -5.94 -13.06
CA SER A 439 3.66 -5.09 -12.39
C SER A 439 2.35 -5.84 -12.10
N TRP A 440 1.90 -6.74 -13.00
CA TRP A 440 0.77 -7.64 -12.74
C TRP A 440 1.05 -8.62 -11.59
N LEU A 441 2.27 -9.17 -11.50
CA LEU A 441 2.68 -10.01 -10.37
C LEU A 441 2.71 -9.24 -9.04
N LYS A 442 2.93 -7.92 -9.09
CA LYS A 442 2.82 -7.01 -7.94
C LYS A 442 1.38 -6.58 -7.62
N GLY A 443 0.41 -6.99 -8.43
CA GLY A 443 -1.01 -6.69 -8.24
C GLY A 443 -1.48 -5.39 -8.87
N GLU A 444 -0.86 -4.96 -9.98
CA GLU A 444 -1.45 -3.92 -10.82
C GLU A 444 -2.62 -4.45 -11.67
N PRO A 445 -3.59 -3.59 -12.03
CA PRO A 445 -4.73 -3.98 -12.85
C PRO A 445 -4.32 -4.56 -14.21
N MET A 446 -4.94 -5.68 -14.55
CA MET A 446 -4.61 -6.48 -15.73
C MET A 446 -5.78 -6.53 -16.73
N TYR A 447 -5.46 -6.43 -18.03
CA TYR A 447 -6.43 -6.53 -19.12
C TYR A 447 -6.76 -7.99 -19.48
N SER A 448 -8.00 -8.21 -19.92
CA SER A 448 -8.61 -9.54 -20.05
C SER A 448 -7.96 -10.50 -21.03
N HIS A 449 -7.44 -9.99 -22.15
CA HIS A 449 -7.05 -10.81 -23.31
C HIS A 449 -5.75 -11.58 -23.09
N HIS A 450 -4.92 -11.14 -22.14
CA HIS A 450 -3.60 -11.72 -21.87
C HIS A 450 -3.61 -12.72 -20.73
N LEU A 451 -4.64 -12.70 -19.88
CA LEU A 451 -4.67 -13.44 -18.62
C LEU A 451 -4.65 -14.96 -18.85
N SER A 452 -5.58 -15.50 -19.62
CA SER A 452 -5.65 -16.94 -19.85
C SER A 452 -4.38 -17.55 -20.43
N ARG A 453 -3.70 -16.83 -21.34
CA ARG A 453 -2.42 -17.27 -21.93
C ARG A 453 -1.29 -17.21 -20.92
N LEU A 454 -1.19 -16.10 -20.19
CA LEU A 454 -0.18 -15.89 -19.15
C LEU A 454 -0.28 -16.99 -18.09
N VAL A 455 -1.48 -17.21 -17.53
CA VAL A 455 -1.70 -18.17 -16.44
C VAL A 455 -1.44 -19.59 -16.92
N ARG A 456 -1.87 -19.96 -18.14
CA ARG A 456 -1.54 -21.28 -18.74
C ARG A 456 -0.04 -21.47 -18.98
N SER A 457 0.69 -20.42 -19.39
CA SER A 457 2.14 -20.52 -19.54
C SER A 457 2.86 -20.73 -18.21
N MET A 458 2.25 -20.31 -17.08
CA MET A 458 2.74 -20.60 -15.73
C MET A 458 2.34 -21.98 -15.20
N GLY A 459 1.75 -22.84 -16.05
CA GLY A 459 1.38 -24.20 -15.66
C GLY A 459 0.03 -24.31 -14.95
N ALA A 460 -0.86 -23.32 -15.07
CA ALA A 460 -2.21 -23.47 -14.54
C ALA A 460 -3.03 -24.50 -15.31
N SER A 461 -3.81 -25.28 -14.55
CA SER A 461 -4.85 -26.14 -15.08
C SER A 461 -5.97 -25.32 -15.74
N ASN A 462 -6.85 -25.97 -16.50
CA ASN A 462 -7.99 -25.29 -17.12
C ASN A 462 -8.96 -24.70 -16.07
N LEU A 463 -9.14 -25.41 -14.94
CA LEU A 463 -9.99 -24.97 -13.83
C LEU A 463 -9.41 -23.73 -13.15
N GLU A 464 -8.10 -23.71 -12.92
CA GLU A 464 -7.41 -22.55 -12.34
C GLU A 464 -7.47 -21.35 -13.28
N ALA A 465 -7.21 -21.55 -14.58
CA ALA A 465 -7.31 -20.48 -15.56
C ALA A 465 -8.72 -19.86 -15.62
N GLU A 466 -9.78 -20.65 -15.45
CA GLU A 466 -11.15 -20.17 -15.32
C GLU A 466 -11.38 -19.43 -13.99
N ALA A 467 -10.85 -19.95 -12.88
CA ALA A 467 -10.90 -19.28 -11.57
C ALA A 467 -10.21 -17.90 -11.59
N PHE A 468 -9.08 -17.75 -12.28
CA PHE A 468 -8.43 -16.46 -12.49
C PHE A 468 -9.30 -15.50 -13.31
N LEU A 469 -9.99 -15.96 -14.35
CA LEU A 469 -10.91 -15.12 -15.12
C LEU A 469 -12.08 -14.63 -14.25
N LEU A 470 -12.69 -15.54 -13.47
CA LEU A 470 -13.78 -15.21 -12.56
C LEU A 470 -13.35 -14.28 -11.42
N ALA A 471 -12.16 -14.48 -10.85
CA ALA A 471 -11.59 -13.56 -9.86
C ALA A 471 -11.38 -12.16 -10.45
N ARG A 472 -10.84 -12.06 -11.68
CA ARG A 472 -10.69 -10.78 -12.38
C ARG A 472 -12.03 -10.08 -12.59
N GLU A 473 -13.04 -10.81 -13.06
CA GLU A 473 -14.38 -10.25 -13.29
C GLU A 473 -15.00 -9.72 -12.00
N ARG A 474 -14.82 -10.41 -10.87
CA ARG A 474 -15.26 -9.95 -9.56
C ARG A 474 -14.54 -8.69 -9.10
N ILE A 475 -13.22 -8.61 -9.27
CA ILE A 475 -12.43 -7.41 -8.92
C ILE A 475 -12.87 -6.22 -9.77
N VAL A 476 -13.03 -6.40 -11.08
CA VAL A 476 -13.50 -5.35 -11.99
C VAL A 476 -14.94 -4.93 -11.67
N ALA A 477 -15.83 -5.87 -11.32
CA ALA A 477 -17.18 -5.56 -10.89
C ALA A 477 -17.19 -4.74 -9.60
N ALA A 478 -16.38 -5.13 -8.60
CA ALA A 478 -16.23 -4.38 -7.35
C ALA A 478 -15.66 -2.97 -7.57
N GLU A 479 -14.68 -2.81 -8.45
CA GLU A 479 -14.10 -1.51 -8.81
C GLU A 479 -15.11 -0.62 -9.58
N ASN A 480 -15.92 -1.23 -10.45
CA ASN A 480 -17.01 -0.55 -11.15
C ASN A 480 -18.15 -0.14 -10.20
N GLU A 481 -18.53 -0.98 -9.24
CA GLU A 481 -19.50 -0.64 -8.21
C GLU A 481 -18.98 0.50 -7.33
N GLN A 482 -17.70 0.47 -6.97
CA GLN A 482 -17.06 1.52 -6.17
C GLN A 482 -16.92 2.85 -6.93
N THR A 483 -16.89 2.82 -8.27
CA THR A 483 -16.93 4.04 -9.10
C THR A 483 -18.35 4.51 -9.41
N GLN A 484 -19.34 3.60 -9.50
CA GLN A 484 -20.75 3.92 -9.75
C GLN A 484 -21.51 4.38 -8.50
N HIS A 485 -21.12 3.91 -7.33
CA HIS A 485 -21.47 4.56 -6.07
C HIS A 485 -20.37 5.56 -5.76
N PRO A 486 -20.52 6.85 -6.14
CA PRO A 486 -19.59 7.87 -5.68
C PRO A 486 -19.63 7.86 -4.15
N GLN A 487 -18.65 7.20 -3.54
CA GLN A 487 -18.33 7.39 -2.14
C GLN A 487 -18.26 8.92 -1.95
N PRO A 488 -18.99 9.50 -0.97
CA PRO A 488 -18.91 10.93 -0.73
C PRO A 488 -17.43 11.29 -0.54
N ALA A 489 -16.97 12.24 -1.35
CA ALA A 489 -15.58 12.56 -1.65
C ALA A 489 -14.70 12.92 -0.43
N ASN A 490 -14.40 11.97 0.45
CA ASN A 490 -13.71 12.27 1.71
C ASN A 490 -12.18 12.08 1.61
N ILE A 491 -11.67 11.25 0.70
CA ILE A 491 -10.22 11.03 0.55
C ILE A 491 -9.59 12.08 -0.38
N SER A 492 -10.28 12.50 -1.44
CA SER A 492 -9.86 13.66 -2.25
C SER A 492 -10.06 14.99 -1.50
N GLY A 493 -11.00 15.03 -0.54
CA GLY A 493 -11.20 16.14 0.37
C GLY A 493 -9.98 16.43 1.24
N LEU A 494 -9.26 15.41 1.74
CA LEU A 494 -8.10 15.63 2.60
C LEU A 494 -6.90 16.18 1.83
N ARG A 495 -6.59 15.63 0.65
CA ARG A 495 -5.52 16.15 -0.24
C ARG A 495 -5.84 17.52 -0.81
N ARG A 496 -7.11 17.81 -1.11
CA ARG A 496 -7.56 19.13 -1.58
C ARG A 496 -7.57 20.14 -0.44
N LYS A 497 -7.95 19.74 0.78
CA LYS A 497 -7.86 20.58 1.99
C LYS A 497 -6.40 20.91 2.31
N THR A 498 -5.47 19.95 2.28
CA THR A 498 -4.05 20.24 2.53
C THR A 498 -3.46 21.15 1.47
N ALA A 499 -3.78 20.95 0.19
CA ALA A 499 -3.35 21.87 -0.88
C ALA A 499 -3.93 23.29 -0.71
N TRP A 500 -5.20 23.43 -0.32
CA TRP A 500 -5.82 24.72 -0.05
C TRP A 500 -5.28 25.40 1.21
N THR A 501 -5.00 24.65 2.28
CA THR A 501 -4.39 25.20 3.50
C THR A 501 -2.97 25.65 3.22
N ILE A 502 -2.19 24.87 2.45
CA ILE A 502 -0.84 25.28 2.04
C ILE A 502 -0.94 26.55 1.19
N ALA A 503 -1.81 26.59 0.18
CA ALA A 503 -1.97 27.78 -0.65
C ALA A 503 -2.39 29.03 0.16
N LEU A 504 -3.34 28.90 1.10
CA LEU A 504 -3.75 30.00 1.98
C LEU A 504 -2.62 30.46 2.90
N VAL A 505 -1.89 29.54 3.52
CA VAL A 505 -0.77 29.86 4.41
C VAL A 505 0.36 30.51 3.62
N THR A 506 0.69 30.01 2.43
CA THR A 506 1.70 30.61 1.55
C THR A 506 1.29 32.00 1.07
N SER A 507 0.03 32.22 0.69
CA SER A 507 -0.47 33.54 0.31
C SER A 507 -0.45 34.53 1.48
N LEU A 508 -0.81 34.10 2.70
CA LEU A 508 -0.79 34.95 3.89
C LEU A 508 0.65 35.34 4.29
N LEU A 509 1.57 34.38 4.27
CA LEU A 509 2.99 34.59 4.58
C LEU A 509 3.70 35.51 3.58
N MET A 510 3.29 35.50 2.30
CA MET A 510 3.89 36.35 1.26
C MET A 510 3.22 37.72 1.13
N GLY A 511 1.91 37.80 1.28
CA GLY A 511 1.15 39.05 1.12
C GLY A 511 1.34 40.04 2.27
N GLY A 512 1.46 39.57 3.52
CA GLY A 512 1.61 40.44 4.69
C GLY A 512 2.89 41.28 4.69
N PRO A 513 4.09 40.67 4.53
CA PRO A 513 5.36 41.40 4.55
C PRO A 513 5.52 42.40 3.40
N THR A 514 5.00 42.08 2.22
CA THR A 514 5.07 42.97 1.04
C THR A 514 4.18 44.20 1.23
N ALA A 515 2.95 44.02 1.74
CA ALA A 515 2.07 45.13 2.08
C ALA A 515 2.63 46.03 3.20
N ALA A 516 3.24 45.42 4.23
CA ALA A 516 3.91 46.17 5.30
C ALA A 516 5.11 46.98 4.78
N TRP A 517 5.90 46.41 3.86
CA TRP A 517 7.02 47.10 3.23
C TRP A 517 6.58 48.33 2.44
N THR A 518 5.56 48.18 1.58
CA THR A 518 5.02 49.30 0.80
C THR A 518 4.45 50.41 1.68
N ALA A 519 3.79 50.07 2.78
CA ALA A 519 3.26 51.06 3.72
C ALA A 519 4.37 51.78 4.49
N GLY A 520 5.42 51.07 4.89
CA GLY A 520 6.59 51.68 5.55
C GLY A 520 7.33 52.66 4.64
N VAL A 521 7.42 52.38 3.34
CA VAL A 521 8.04 53.31 2.36
C VAL A 521 7.21 54.59 2.18
N GLN A 522 5.89 54.52 2.38
CA GLN A 522 4.98 55.66 2.24
C GLN A 522 4.84 56.50 3.53
N ALA A 523 5.18 55.94 4.70
CA ALA A 523 5.06 56.67 5.97
C ALA A 523 5.99 57.90 6.02
N HIS A 524 5.50 59.00 6.60
CA HIS A 524 6.28 60.21 6.84
C HIS A 524 6.39 60.48 8.35
N PRO A 525 7.61 60.68 8.90
CA PRO A 525 8.91 60.82 8.21
C PRO A 525 9.44 59.49 7.63
N GLY A 526 10.05 59.57 6.44
CA GLY A 526 10.53 58.40 5.70
C GLY A 526 11.57 57.59 6.48
N ILE A 527 11.46 56.26 6.37
CA ILE A 527 12.38 55.28 6.96
C ILE A 527 13.82 55.57 6.51
N SER A 528 14.79 55.43 7.42
CA SER A 528 16.20 55.64 7.09
C SER A 528 16.69 54.61 6.05
N VAL A 529 17.56 55.02 5.13
CA VAL A 529 18.07 54.16 4.03
C VAL A 529 18.66 52.84 4.56
N TRP A 530 19.31 52.88 5.73
CA TRP A 530 19.90 51.69 6.34
C TRP A 530 18.86 50.67 6.81
N GLN A 531 17.77 51.13 7.42
CA GLN A 531 16.64 50.27 7.81
C GLN A 531 15.98 49.65 6.58
N LEU A 532 15.90 50.40 5.47
CA LEU A 532 15.34 49.93 4.21
C LEU A 532 16.18 48.79 3.60
N ILE A 533 17.51 48.90 3.66
CA ILE A 533 18.44 47.84 3.21
C ILE A 533 18.32 46.60 4.09
N LEU A 534 18.33 46.77 5.42
CA LEU A 534 18.25 45.66 6.38
C LEU A 534 16.94 44.88 6.22
N TYR A 535 15.84 45.59 5.96
CA TYR A 535 14.54 44.99 5.74
C TYR A 535 14.44 44.28 4.39
N ALA A 536 15.01 44.86 3.32
CA ALA A 536 15.07 44.22 2.01
C ALA A 536 15.88 42.90 2.04
N ILE A 537 16.97 42.87 2.80
CA ILE A 537 17.74 41.63 3.01
C ILE A 537 16.90 40.62 3.81
N GLY A 538 16.22 41.06 4.87
CA GLY A 538 15.36 40.20 5.69
C GLY A 538 14.21 39.57 4.91
N THR A 539 13.51 40.34 4.07
CA THR A 539 12.41 39.83 3.25
C THR A 539 12.89 38.88 2.16
N LEU A 540 14.05 39.13 1.54
CA LEU A 540 14.67 38.22 0.59
C LEU A 540 15.02 36.87 1.25
N VAL A 541 15.62 36.89 2.44
CA VAL A 541 15.98 35.67 3.19
C VAL A 541 14.72 34.89 3.60
N ALA A 542 13.67 35.57 4.07
CA ALA A 542 12.40 34.94 4.40
C ALA A 542 11.73 34.32 3.16
N PHE A 543 11.78 35.00 2.00
CA PHE A 543 11.26 34.48 0.74
C PHE A 543 11.98 33.20 0.31
N CYS A 544 13.31 33.20 0.39
CA CYS A 544 14.13 32.01 0.10
C CYS A 544 13.81 30.86 1.06
N LEU A 545 13.71 31.11 2.37
CA LEU A 545 13.40 30.06 3.36
C LEU A 545 12.02 29.43 3.13
N VAL A 546 10.98 30.23 2.85
CA VAL A 546 9.64 29.71 2.55
C VAL A 546 9.63 28.93 1.24
N GLY A 547 10.37 29.38 0.22
CA GLY A 547 10.56 28.64 -1.02
C GLY A 547 11.20 27.26 -0.78
N PHE A 548 12.30 27.22 -0.01
CA PHE A 548 12.99 25.97 0.32
C PHE A 548 12.14 25.02 1.17
N LEU A 549 11.44 25.53 2.19
CA LEU A 549 10.54 24.74 3.03
C LEU A 549 9.34 24.20 2.24
N GLY A 550 8.77 25.01 1.34
CA GLY A 550 7.68 24.61 0.47
C GLY A 550 8.09 23.49 -0.49
N VAL A 551 9.25 23.61 -1.13
CA VAL A 551 9.80 22.56 -2.01
C VAL A 551 10.11 21.29 -1.22
N GLY A 552 10.72 21.40 -0.04
CA GLY A 552 11.02 20.27 0.84
C GLY A 552 9.77 19.52 1.32
N MET A 553 8.71 20.24 1.71
CA MET A 553 7.42 19.65 2.06
C MET A 553 6.75 18.97 0.86
N ILE A 554 6.84 19.54 -0.34
CA ILE A 554 6.26 18.93 -1.54
C ILE A 554 7.00 17.63 -1.88
N ILE A 555 8.34 17.62 -1.80
CA ILE A 555 9.15 16.42 -2.06
C ILE A 555 8.83 15.31 -1.04
N THR A 556 8.75 15.66 0.24
CA THR A 556 8.46 14.68 1.32
C THR A 556 7.01 14.20 1.32
N ALA A 557 6.04 15.07 1.04
CA ALA A 557 4.62 14.71 0.96
C ALA A 557 4.27 13.92 -0.31
N LEU A 558 5.06 14.06 -1.37
CA LEU A 558 4.87 13.30 -2.59
C LEU A 558 5.43 11.88 -2.47
N GLY A 559 6.48 11.63 -1.68
CA GLY A 559 6.95 10.25 -1.42
C GLY A 559 7.13 9.42 -2.69
N VAL A 560 7.62 10.05 -3.77
CA VAL A 560 7.68 9.44 -5.09
C VAL A 560 9.10 8.94 -5.37
N GLU A 561 9.33 7.67 -5.04
CA GLU A 561 10.12 6.79 -5.90
C GLU A 561 9.15 6.28 -6.98
N GLY A 562 9.07 6.95 -8.14
CA GLY A 562 8.20 6.50 -9.24
C GLY A 562 7.81 7.56 -10.26
N SER A 563 8.45 7.50 -11.42
CA SER A 563 8.44 8.39 -12.61
C SER A 563 7.11 8.88 -13.24
N ALA A 564 6.01 9.10 -12.51
CA ALA A 564 4.72 9.50 -13.12
C ALA A 564 3.99 10.63 -12.37
N ALA A 565 4.71 11.57 -11.77
CA ALA A 565 4.14 12.75 -11.11
C ALA A 565 4.67 14.07 -11.68
N GLU A 566 4.81 14.17 -13.00
CA GLU A 566 4.99 15.44 -13.70
C GLU A 566 3.61 15.98 -14.13
N ASP A 567 3.14 17.06 -13.47
CA ASP A 567 2.78 18.31 -14.17
C ASP A 567 1.73 19.23 -13.51
N ALA A 568 0.96 18.83 -12.49
CA ALA A 568 -0.19 19.67 -12.08
C ALA A 568 -0.08 20.48 -10.78
N PRO A 569 0.41 19.95 -9.63
CA PRO A 569 0.23 20.66 -8.36
C PRO A 569 1.36 21.66 -8.02
N ALA A 570 2.62 21.40 -8.42
CA ALA A 570 3.76 22.23 -8.03
C ALA A 570 3.79 23.59 -8.77
N THR A 571 3.50 23.58 -10.07
CA THR A 571 3.35 24.78 -10.91
C THR A 571 2.20 25.65 -10.44
N PHE A 572 1.08 25.06 -10.02
CA PHE A 572 -0.07 25.80 -9.50
C PHE A 572 0.27 26.54 -8.19
N ILE A 573 0.98 25.89 -7.26
CA ILE A 573 1.40 26.52 -5.99
C ILE A 573 2.37 27.68 -6.25
N LEU A 574 3.33 27.52 -7.17
CA LEU A 574 4.26 28.59 -7.55
C LEU A 574 3.56 29.78 -8.21
N ILE A 575 2.61 29.53 -9.12
CA ILE A 575 1.85 30.59 -9.81
C ILE A 575 0.98 31.37 -8.81
N VAL A 576 0.29 30.68 -7.90
CA VAL A 576 -0.54 31.33 -6.86
C VAL A 576 0.33 32.14 -5.90
N GLY A 577 1.49 31.63 -5.49
CA GLY A 577 2.44 32.37 -4.66
C GLY A 577 2.97 33.64 -5.33
N LEU A 578 3.32 33.56 -6.61
CA LEU A 578 3.83 34.69 -7.39
C LEU A 578 2.75 35.76 -7.64
N LEU A 579 1.52 35.34 -7.94
CA LEU A 579 0.37 36.24 -8.06
C LEU A 579 0.03 36.94 -6.73
N ALA A 580 0.09 36.23 -5.60
CA ALA A 580 -0.15 36.82 -4.29
C ALA A 580 0.93 37.86 -3.92
N GLY A 581 2.20 37.61 -4.25
CA GLY A 581 3.28 38.57 -4.05
C GLY A 581 3.11 39.85 -4.89
N LEU A 582 2.72 39.71 -6.17
CA LEU A 582 2.42 40.87 -7.03
C LEU A 582 1.20 41.65 -6.55
N ALA A 583 0.15 40.95 -6.10
CA ALA A 583 -1.04 41.59 -5.54
C ALA A 583 -0.71 42.36 -4.25
N GLY A 584 0.14 41.82 -3.37
CA GLY A 584 0.60 42.52 -2.16
C GLY A 584 1.39 43.80 -2.45
N LEU A 585 2.15 43.82 -3.55
CA LEU A 585 2.94 44.98 -3.99
C LEU A 585 2.07 46.12 -4.56
N VAL A 586 0.95 45.77 -5.22
CA VAL A 586 0.08 46.72 -5.92
C VAL A 586 -1.13 47.16 -5.06
N ALA A 587 -1.61 46.30 -4.16
CA ALA A 587 -2.79 46.55 -3.33
C ALA A 587 -2.78 47.90 -2.55
N PRO A 588 -1.67 48.35 -1.93
CA PRO A 588 -1.65 49.63 -1.23
C PRO A 588 -1.87 50.83 -2.16
N TRP A 589 -1.38 50.75 -3.40
CA TRP A 589 -1.52 51.82 -4.40
C TRP A 589 -2.94 51.94 -4.95
N VAL A 590 -3.68 50.82 -5.00
CA VAL A 590 -5.03 50.77 -5.59
C VAL A 590 -6.12 50.98 -4.53
N ILE A 591 -5.91 50.49 -3.31
CA ILE A 591 -6.96 50.45 -2.29
C ILE A 591 -6.93 51.70 -1.39
N GLY A 592 -5.84 52.48 -1.39
CA GLY A 592 -5.77 53.76 -0.66
C GLY A 592 -5.94 53.63 0.86
N THR A 593 -5.78 52.41 1.39
CA THR A 593 -5.95 52.12 2.82
C THR A 593 -4.64 52.30 3.57
N ASP A 594 -4.27 53.56 3.81
CA ASP A 594 -3.12 53.91 4.64
C ASP A 594 -3.22 53.28 6.04
N VAL A 595 -4.45 53.08 6.55
CA VAL A 595 -4.72 52.60 7.91
C VAL A 595 -4.23 51.17 8.17
N LEU A 596 -4.48 50.24 7.24
CA LEU A 596 -4.08 48.83 7.44
C LEU A 596 -2.57 48.67 7.32
N GLY A 597 -1.96 49.41 6.38
CA GLY A 597 -0.51 49.46 6.19
C GLY A 597 0.22 50.06 7.39
N HIS A 598 -0.28 51.16 7.94
CA HIS A 598 0.30 51.79 9.13
C HIS A 598 0.19 50.90 10.36
N TRP A 599 -0.94 50.22 10.56
CA TRP A 599 -1.11 49.27 11.66
C TRP A 599 -0.12 48.09 11.57
N LEU A 600 0.07 47.53 10.37
CA LEU A 600 1.06 46.47 10.14
C LEU A 600 2.50 46.97 10.35
N ALA A 601 2.82 48.18 9.87
CA ALA A 601 4.14 48.78 10.08
C ALA A 601 4.43 49.05 11.57
N ASP A 602 3.42 49.41 12.35
CA ASP A 602 3.53 49.58 13.81
C ASP A 602 3.83 48.24 14.50
N GLN A 603 3.11 47.17 14.15
CA GLN A 603 3.32 45.83 14.74
C GLN A 603 4.71 45.24 14.46
N VAL A 604 5.31 45.59 13.31
CA VAL A 604 6.67 45.14 12.96
C VAL A 604 7.75 46.09 13.49
N GLY A 605 7.37 47.17 14.19
CA GLY A 605 8.31 48.13 14.78
C GLY A 605 9.02 49.01 13.75
N LEU A 606 8.42 49.20 12.57
CA LEU A 606 8.96 50.06 11.51
C LEU A 606 8.63 51.53 11.75
N LEU A 607 7.60 51.82 12.53
CA LEU A 607 7.26 53.18 12.91
C LEU A 607 8.04 53.60 14.16
N PRO A 608 8.63 54.81 14.18
CA PRO A 608 9.32 55.30 15.36
C PRO A 608 8.31 55.39 16.51
N ALA A 609 8.65 54.79 17.66
CA ALA A 609 7.81 54.84 18.85
C ALA A 609 7.40 56.30 19.10
N PRO A 610 6.09 56.59 19.29
CA PRO A 610 5.62 57.95 19.47
C PRO A 610 6.40 58.54 20.64
N SER A 611 7.23 59.55 20.35
CA SER A 611 8.07 60.17 21.36
C SER A 611 7.13 60.69 22.45
N GLY A 612 7.11 59.97 23.57
CA GLY A 612 6.34 60.36 24.74
C GLY A 612 6.76 61.78 25.06
N LYS A 613 5.82 62.72 24.91
CA LYS A 613 5.97 64.07 25.44
C LYS A 613 6.17 63.91 26.95
N HIS A 614 7.42 63.87 27.38
CA HIS A 614 7.79 64.21 28.74
C HIS A 614 7.42 65.68 28.92
N GLY A 615 6.23 65.89 29.48
CA GLY A 615 5.85 67.16 30.09
C GLY A 615 6.56 67.35 31.42
#